data_AF-A0AAV6ZZE6-F1
#
_entry.id   AF-A0AAV6ZZE6-F1
#
_cell.length_a   1.000
_cell.length_b   1.000
_cell.length_c   1.000
_cell.angle_alpha   90.00
_cell.angle_beta   90.00
_cell.angle_gamma   90.00
#
_symmetry.space_group_name_H-M   'P 1'
#
loop_
_entity.id
_entity.type
_entity.pdbx_description
1 polymer ?
#
loop_
_entity_poly.entity_id
_entity_poly.type
_entity_poly.pdbx_seq_one_letter_code
_entity_poly.pdbx_strand_id
1 'polypeptide(L)'
;MDRPPVQQGTVCGSWDMKDRLGTGGFGNVCLYQNRDTGELIAIKSCRLELSSKNKDRWCQEIQIMKRRRVRGRGGDPTRRDATRPEDETRRDAGKVVHKIIDLGYAKDLDQGSLCTSFVGTLQYLAPELFENKPYTVTVDYWSFGTMIFECIAGFRPFLHNMQPFTWHEKIKKKDPKHIYAYEEMSGEIRFSQHLPQPNNLCSIMVEQLETWLQLVLNWDPQQRGGGLDNPSGRPQCFVLMDHILNLKIVHILNMTSAKILSFLLQPDESLHSLQSSIERETGIATCNQELLLEMGVSLDPRKPASQCVIEGVRGWDSYMVYLFDKSKTAYEGPFQPRHLSECVNYIVQDSKALLPILQLRKVWAEAVHYVSGLKEDYSRLFQGQRAAMLSLLRYNTNLTKMKNTMVSASQQLEAKLQFFKKSIEIDLERYSDQMAFGISSEKMLRAWREMEDRAVGCAKAGEISFLDDQIMGLHTEIVELQRSPYARRQGDVMELLEQRAIELYKQLKPRPPDNGYSDSTEMVKTIVLTVQGQDKVLKELFGHLSRLLGCKQKIIDLLPQIEMTVNNIKEADNSLMQMQAKRQREIWHLLKIACVSFACLTAPAILIHSIFSQVVLSLVVIPYPQYRG
;
A
#
# COMPACT_ATOMS: atom_id res chain seq x y z
N MET A 1 39.96 -5.16 -20.04
CA MET A 1 40.57 -6.35 -20.65
C MET A 1 39.45 -7.28 -21.03
N ASP A 2 39.26 -7.49 -22.33
CA ASP A 2 38.25 -8.39 -22.86
C ASP A 2 38.50 -9.83 -22.40
N ARG A 3 37.43 -10.52 -22.02
CA ARG A 3 37.48 -11.93 -21.61
C ARG A 3 37.79 -12.79 -22.85
N PRO A 4 38.74 -13.74 -22.77
CA PRO A 4 38.91 -14.70 -23.85
C PRO A 4 37.65 -15.57 -24.00
N PRO A 5 37.32 -16.03 -25.23
CA PRO A 5 36.15 -16.85 -25.46
C PRO A 5 36.27 -18.19 -24.72
N VAL A 6 35.14 -18.65 -24.18
CA VAL A 6 34.98 -19.93 -23.49
C VAL A 6 35.30 -21.06 -24.47
N GLN A 7 36.35 -21.85 -24.20
CA GLN A 7 36.58 -23.11 -24.92
C GLN A 7 35.36 -24.03 -24.76
N GLN A 8 34.91 -24.63 -25.86
CA GLN A 8 33.73 -25.52 -25.95
C GLN A 8 33.61 -26.42 -24.70
N GLY A 9 32.49 -26.26 -24.00
CA GLY A 9 32.23 -26.87 -22.70
C GLY A 9 32.34 -28.40 -22.74
N THR A 10 32.92 -28.96 -21.69
CA THR A 10 32.96 -30.39 -21.43
C THR A 10 31.52 -30.91 -21.34
N VAL A 11 31.04 -31.60 -22.37
CA VAL A 11 29.71 -32.21 -22.40
C VAL A 11 29.71 -33.42 -21.47
N CYS A 12 28.85 -33.42 -20.45
CA CYS A 12 28.66 -34.56 -19.55
C CYS A 12 27.21 -35.06 -19.69
N GLY A 13 26.98 -35.99 -20.62
CA GLY A 13 25.64 -36.51 -20.92
C GLY A 13 24.68 -35.40 -21.40
N SER A 14 23.53 -35.25 -20.72
CA SER A 14 22.51 -34.24 -21.02
C SER A 14 22.82 -32.85 -20.45
N TRP A 15 23.95 -32.65 -19.74
CA TRP A 15 24.28 -31.39 -19.07
C TRP A 15 25.30 -30.55 -19.85
N ASP A 16 24.91 -29.30 -20.13
CA ASP A 16 25.74 -28.30 -20.80
C ASP A 16 26.20 -27.22 -19.83
N MET A 17 27.50 -26.97 -19.77
CA MET A 17 28.05 -25.83 -19.02
C MET A 17 27.63 -24.53 -19.71
N LYS A 18 27.04 -23.59 -18.96
CA LYS A 18 26.59 -22.29 -19.47
C LYS A 18 27.54 -21.17 -19.12
N ASP A 19 27.81 -21.00 -17.82
CA ASP A 19 28.58 -19.86 -17.33
C ASP A 19 29.45 -20.26 -16.14
N ARG A 20 30.53 -19.51 -15.93
CA ARG A 20 31.30 -19.59 -14.70
C ARG A 20 30.72 -18.62 -13.67
N LEU A 21 30.18 -19.16 -12.58
CA LEU A 21 29.53 -18.39 -11.51
C LEU A 21 30.54 -17.78 -10.53
N GLY A 22 31.67 -18.44 -10.30
CA GLY A 22 32.66 -17.97 -9.34
C GLY A 22 33.97 -18.75 -9.37
N THR A 23 35.00 -18.17 -8.77
CA THR A 23 36.33 -18.77 -8.66
C THR A 23 36.76 -18.69 -7.19
N GLY A 24 36.99 -19.84 -6.56
CA GLY A 24 37.45 -19.92 -5.17
C GLY A 24 38.91 -20.40 -5.07
N GLY A 25 39.43 -20.45 -3.84
CA GLY A 25 40.77 -20.96 -3.56
C GLY A 25 40.96 -22.43 -3.95
N PHE A 26 39.90 -23.24 -3.87
CA PHE A 26 39.94 -24.70 -4.08
C PHE A 26 39.40 -25.17 -5.44
N GLY A 27 38.72 -24.31 -6.20
CA GLY A 27 37.98 -24.74 -7.39
C GLY A 27 37.19 -23.62 -8.07
N ASN A 28 36.56 -23.97 -9.20
CA ASN A 28 35.68 -23.08 -9.96
C ASN A 28 34.23 -23.54 -9.81
N VAL A 29 33.29 -22.61 -9.66
CA VAL A 29 31.86 -22.91 -9.66
C VAL A 29 31.30 -22.58 -11.05
N CYS A 30 30.71 -23.55 -11.72
CA CYS A 30 30.10 -23.39 -13.04
C CYS A 30 28.61 -23.74 -13.01
N LEU A 31 27.82 -22.99 -13.76
CA LEU A 31 26.41 -23.25 -14.04
C LEU A 31 26.30 -24.28 -15.16
N TYR A 32 25.49 -25.29 -14.93
CA TYR A 32 25.13 -26.30 -15.92
C TYR A 32 23.61 -26.28 -16.12
N GLN A 33 23.19 -26.52 -17.36
CA GLN A 33 21.79 -26.70 -17.72
C GLN A 33 21.58 -28.08 -18.33
N ASN A 34 20.57 -28.79 -17.86
CA ASN A 34 20.13 -30.03 -18.50
C ASN A 34 19.36 -29.68 -19.78
N ARG A 35 19.76 -30.26 -20.91
CA ARG A 35 19.12 -30.02 -22.21
C ARG A 35 17.69 -30.55 -22.29
N ASP A 36 17.41 -31.64 -21.59
CA ASP A 36 16.15 -32.37 -21.72
C ASP A 36 15.09 -31.84 -20.75
N THR A 37 15.49 -31.45 -19.53
CA THR A 37 14.57 -30.93 -18.50
C THR A 37 14.58 -29.42 -18.37
N GLY A 38 15.64 -28.75 -18.84
CA GLY A 38 15.87 -27.32 -18.60
C GLY A 38 16.40 -27.00 -17.20
N GLU A 39 16.56 -27.99 -16.32
CA GLU A 39 17.03 -27.85 -14.94
C GLU A 39 18.41 -27.18 -14.88
N LEU A 40 18.60 -26.30 -13.90
CA LEU A 40 19.86 -25.57 -13.67
C LEU A 40 20.54 -26.00 -12.38
N ILE A 41 21.83 -26.35 -12.46
CA ILE A 41 22.65 -26.71 -11.31
C ILE A 41 23.98 -25.94 -11.29
N ALA A 42 24.50 -25.66 -10.10
CA ALA A 42 25.83 -25.11 -9.91
C ALA A 42 26.77 -26.23 -9.41
N ILE A 43 27.87 -26.48 -10.14
CA ILE A 43 28.88 -27.49 -9.78
C ILE A 43 30.19 -26.78 -9.42
N LYS A 44 30.71 -27.09 -8.22
CA LYS A 44 32.06 -26.67 -7.78
C LYS A 44 33.07 -27.74 -8.18
N SER A 45 33.95 -27.42 -9.12
CA SER A 45 34.99 -28.33 -9.64
C SER A 45 36.34 -28.00 -9.00
N CYS A 46 36.99 -29.03 -8.44
CA CYS A 46 38.30 -28.93 -7.79
C CYS A 46 39.43 -28.59 -8.79
N ARG A 47 40.47 -27.87 -8.35
CA ARG A 47 41.72 -27.70 -9.13
C ARG A 47 42.50 -29.02 -9.17
N LEU A 48 43.17 -29.31 -10.29
CA LEU A 48 43.81 -30.60 -10.58
C LEU A 48 44.95 -30.99 -9.60
N GLU A 49 45.60 -30.02 -8.96
CA GLU A 49 46.62 -30.27 -7.94
C GLU A 49 46.27 -29.58 -6.62
N LEU A 50 45.90 -30.37 -5.61
CA LEU A 50 45.71 -29.91 -4.22
C LEU A 50 46.80 -30.47 -3.31
N SER A 51 47.31 -29.64 -2.39
CA SER A 51 48.11 -30.09 -1.26
C SER A 51 47.32 -31.05 -0.36
N SER A 52 48.00 -31.88 0.43
CA SER A 52 47.36 -32.80 1.39
C SER A 52 46.34 -32.09 2.30
N LYS A 53 46.76 -30.96 2.90
CA LYS A 53 45.89 -30.11 3.73
C LYS A 53 44.65 -29.59 2.98
N ASN A 54 44.76 -29.27 1.69
CA ASN A 54 43.64 -28.77 0.90
C ASN A 54 42.70 -29.90 0.43
N LYS A 55 43.21 -31.12 0.23
CA LYS A 55 42.37 -32.31 -0.01
C LYS A 55 41.48 -32.61 1.20
N ASP A 56 42.03 -32.54 2.40
CA ASP A 56 41.26 -32.75 3.63
C ASP A 56 40.15 -31.71 3.79
N ARG A 57 40.44 -30.43 3.53
CA ARG A 57 39.44 -29.35 3.53
C ARG A 57 38.33 -29.55 2.50
N TRP A 58 38.69 -29.98 1.29
CA TRP A 58 37.72 -30.29 0.23
C TRP A 58 36.77 -31.43 0.65
N CYS A 59 37.31 -32.49 1.23
CA CYS A 59 36.52 -33.61 1.76
C CYS A 59 35.60 -33.17 2.91
N GLN A 60 36.10 -32.33 3.83
CA GLN A 60 35.31 -31.76 4.93
C GLN A 60 34.15 -30.90 4.41
N GLU A 61 34.36 -30.04 3.42
CA GLU A 61 33.30 -29.22 2.80
C GLU A 61 32.15 -30.11 2.27
N ILE A 62 32.49 -31.18 1.54
CA ILE A 62 31.50 -32.13 1.00
C ILE A 62 30.74 -32.82 2.14
N GLN A 63 31.43 -33.23 3.21
CA GLN A 63 30.79 -33.88 4.36
C GLN A 63 29.81 -32.94 5.08
N ILE A 64 30.18 -31.69 5.32
CA ILE A 64 29.32 -30.67 5.95
C ILE A 64 28.08 -30.43 5.08
N MET A 65 28.26 -30.24 3.77
CA MET A 65 27.17 -30.01 2.82
C MET A 65 26.19 -31.21 2.76
N LYS A 66 26.70 -32.45 2.81
CA LYS A 66 25.86 -33.67 2.86
C LYS A 66 25.10 -33.81 4.19
N ARG A 67 25.74 -33.54 5.34
CA ARG A 67 25.12 -33.65 6.68
C ARG A 67 23.96 -32.67 6.89
N ARG A 68 24.10 -31.42 6.42
CA ARG A 68 23.03 -30.41 6.55
C ARG A 68 21.75 -30.77 5.79
N ARG A 69 21.84 -31.62 4.77
CA ARG A 69 20.68 -32.17 4.05
C ARG A 69 19.87 -33.18 4.90
N VAL A 70 20.48 -33.81 5.90
CA VAL A 70 19.88 -34.86 6.75
C VAL A 70 19.25 -34.28 8.03
N ARG A 71 19.89 -33.28 8.67
CA ARG A 71 19.34 -32.61 9.87
C ARG A 71 18.09 -31.76 9.61
N GLY A 72 17.84 -31.34 8.36
CA GLY A 72 16.62 -30.64 7.98
C GLY A 72 15.33 -31.48 8.03
N ARG A 73 15.41 -32.78 8.39
CA ARG A 73 14.25 -33.68 8.58
C ARG A 73 13.82 -33.86 10.04
N GLY A 74 14.43 -33.15 11.00
CA GLY A 74 14.27 -33.40 12.43
C GLY A 74 13.74 -32.23 13.26
N GLY A 75 12.73 -31.49 12.80
CA GLY A 75 12.08 -30.42 13.57
C GLY A 75 10.59 -30.30 13.27
N ASP A 76 9.77 -30.52 14.32
CA ASP A 76 8.32 -30.30 14.46
C ASP A 76 7.34 -31.14 13.56
N PRO A 77 6.52 -32.06 14.14
CA PRO A 77 5.58 -32.90 13.38
C PRO A 77 4.37 -32.18 12.77
N THR A 78 4.19 -30.88 12.98
CA THR A 78 2.98 -30.15 12.52
C THR A 78 3.11 -29.34 11.24
N ARG A 79 4.27 -29.35 10.56
CA ARG A 79 4.39 -28.85 9.17
C ARG A 79 4.66 -29.98 8.19
N ARG A 80 3.61 -30.76 7.91
CA ARG A 80 3.59 -31.60 6.70
C ARG A 80 3.32 -30.69 5.51
N ASP A 81 4.36 -30.27 4.82
CA ASP A 81 4.27 -30.07 3.38
C ASP A 81 5.54 -30.61 2.72
N ALA A 82 5.29 -31.49 1.75
CA ALA A 82 6.24 -32.41 1.17
C ALA A 82 7.32 -31.69 0.34
N THR A 83 8.57 -32.04 0.56
CA THR A 83 9.66 -31.78 -0.40
C THR A 83 10.09 -33.09 -1.06
N ARG A 84 9.31 -33.50 -2.07
CA ARG A 84 9.83 -34.31 -3.18
C ARG A 84 10.56 -33.37 -4.16
N PRO A 85 11.65 -33.80 -4.80
CA PRO A 85 12.37 -32.99 -5.79
C PRO A 85 11.71 -33.05 -7.19
N GLU A 86 10.37 -33.03 -7.27
CA GLU A 86 9.62 -33.19 -8.53
C GLU A 86 8.63 -32.05 -8.83
N ASP A 87 8.79 -30.86 -8.25
CA ASP A 87 7.86 -29.75 -8.50
C ASP A 87 8.60 -28.46 -8.88
N GLU A 88 9.02 -28.37 -10.14
CA GLU A 88 9.54 -27.15 -10.78
C GLU A 88 8.44 -26.12 -11.13
N THR A 89 7.24 -26.23 -10.59
CA THR A 89 6.12 -25.28 -10.82
C THR A 89 5.73 -24.45 -9.60
N ARG A 90 6.45 -24.53 -8.48
CA ARG A 90 6.31 -23.55 -7.38
C ARG A 90 7.53 -22.62 -7.30
N ARG A 91 7.54 -21.63 -8.20
CA ARG A 91 8.12 -20.31 -7.85
C ARG A 91 7.40 -19.85 -6.60
N ASP A 92 8.07 -19.92 -5.45
CA ASP A 92 7.55 -19.48 -4.17
C ASP A 92 7.29 -17.96 -4.21
N ALA A 93 6.10 -17.56 -4.67
CA ALA A 93 5.52 -16.21 -4.66
C ALA A 93 6.49 -15.02 -4.93
N GLY A 94 7.40 -15.12 -5.90
CA GLY A 94 8.27 -14.00 -6.29
C GLY A 94 9.23 -13.47 -5.21
N LYS A 95 9.43 -14.19 -4.09
CA LYS A 95 10.31 -13.76 -3.00
C LYS A 95 11.76 -14.18 -3.23
N VAL A 96 12.70 -13.26 -3.01
CA VAL A 96 14.14 -13.57 -3.03
C VAL A 96 14.54 -14.25 -1.72
N VAL A 97 15.01 -15.50 -1.79
CA VAL A 97 15.51 -16.26 -0.64
C VAL A 97 17.03 -16.24 -0.63
N HIS A 98 17.62 -15.59 0.37
CA HIS A 98 19.07 -15.54 0.56
C HIS A 98 19.57 -16.85 1.17
N LYS A 99 20.63 -17.44 0.59
CA LYS A 99 21.21 -18.72 1.03
C LYS A 99 22.72 -18.57 1.22
N ILE A 100 23.24 -19.13 2.30
CA ILE A 100 24.69 -19.20 2.55
C ILE A 100 25.30 -20.30 1.66
N ILE A 101 26.43 -20.00 1.05
CA ILE A 101 27.19 -20.89 0.16
C ILE A 101 28.69 -20.87 0.53
N ASP A 102 29.48 -21.73 -0.13
CA ASP A 102 30.95 -21.80 0.00
C ASP A 102 31.46 -22.07 1.43
N LEU A 103 31.15 -23.26 1.94
CA LEU A 103 31.54 -23.72 3.28
C LEU A 103 32.97 -24.30 3.32
N GLY A 104 33.83 -24.00 2.34
CA GLY A 104 35.18 -24.55 2.22
C GLY A 104 36.14 -24.19 3.36
N TYR A 105 35.75 -23.23 4.20
CA TYR A 105 36.46 -22.81 5.41
C TYR A 105 35.64 -22.99 6.69
N ALA A 106 34.43 -23.55 6.59
CA ALA A 106 33.59 -23.83 7.74
C ALA A 106 34.23 -24.93 8.62
N LYS A 107 34.05 -24.82 9.93
CA LYS A 107 34.54 -25.81 10.90
C LYS A 107 33.38 -26.33 11.74
N ASP A 108 33.35 -27.64 11.95
CA ASP A 108 32.49 -28.25 12.96
C ASP A 108 33.14 -28.01 14.33
N LEU A 109 32.46 -27.26 15.20
CA LEU A 109 32.87 -27.04 16.57
C LEU A 109 32.23 -28.12 17.45
N ASP A 110 32.91 -29.26 17.62
CA ASP A 110 32.57 -30.17 18.70
C ASP A 110 33.13 -29.60 20.03
N GLN A 111 32.34 -29.74 21.10
CA GLN A 111 32.43 -29.04 22.39
C GLN A 111 33.86 -28.63 22.81
N GLY A 112 34.12 -27.32 22.87
CA GLY A 112 35.31 -26.72 23.51
C GLY A 112 36.49 -26.37 22.60
N SER A 113 36.42 -26.59 21.30
CA SER A 113 37.57 -26.42 20.40
C SER A 113 37.75 -24.97 19.91
N LEU A 114 38.80 -24.28 20.37
CA LEU A 114 39.25 -23.01 19.81
C LEU A 114 39.99 -23.21 18.47
N CYS A 115 39.81 -22.29 17.53
CA CYS A 115 40.38 -22.40 16.19
C CYS A 115 41.51 -21.38 15.94
N THR A 116 42.45 -21.68 15.01
CA THR A 116 43.68 -20.89 14.79
C THR A 116 44.06 -20.59 13.32
N SER A 117 43.20 -20.87 12.34
CA SER A 117 43.55 -20.71 10.91
C SER A 117 43.19 -19.34 10.34
N PHE A 118 44.15 -18.67 9.67
CA PHE A 118 43.95 -17.43 8.91
C PHE A 118 43.29 -17.71 7.54
N VAL A 119 41.96 -17.60 7.46
CA VAL A 119 41.17 -17.83 6.23
C VAL A 119 39.96 -16.89 6.18
N GLY A 120 39.63 -16.35 5.00
CA GLY A 120 38.45 -15.52 4.76
C GLY A 120 38.68 -14.39 3.75
N THR A 121 37.60 -13.71 3.35
CA THR A 121 37.70 -12.45 2.61
C THR A 121 38.13 -11.38 3.61
N LEU A 122 39.39 -10.92 3.50
CA LEU A 122 40.06 -10.07 4.51
C LEU A 122 39.23 -8.85 4.94
N GLN A 123 38.37 -8.35 4.08
CA GLN A 123 37.58 -7.15 4.34
C GLN A 123 36.38 -7.37 5.29
N TYR A 124 35.98 -8.62 5.56
CA TYR A 124 34.88 -8.98 6.48
C TYR A 124 35.36 -9.79 7.69
N LEU A 125 36.68 -9.93 7.83
CA LEU A 125 37.31 -10.76 8.83
C LEU A 125 37.23 -10.12 10.21
N ALA A 126 36.96 -10.93 11.24
CA ALA A 126 36.94 -10.47 12.62
C ALA A 126 38.35 -10.05 13.10
N PRO A 127 38.48 -9.07 14.02
CA PRO A 127 39.76 -8.56 14.51
C PRO A 127 40.73 -9.62 15.03
N GLU A 128 40.23 -10.59 15.81
CA GLU A 128 41.03 -11.63 16.45
C GLU A 128 41.73 -12.57 15.46
N LEU A 129 41.20 -12.67 14.23
CA LEU A 129 41.82 -13.46 13.16
C LEU A 129 43.06 -12.77 12.57
N PHE A 130 43.14 -11.43 12.61
CA PHE A 130 44.36 -10.70 12.22
C PHE A 130 45.48 -10.87 13.25
N GLU A 131 45.13 -11.03 14.52
CA GLU A 131 46.08 -11.20 15.62
C GLU A 131 46.51 -12.68 15.81
N ASN A 132 46.06 -13.60 14.93
CA ASN A 132 46.26 -15.05 15.03
C ASN A 132 45.87 -15.63 16.41
N LYS A 133 44.87 -15.01 17.07
CA LYS A 133 44.39 -15.45 18.37
C LYS A 133 43.41 -16.62 18.23
N PRO A 134 43.25 -17.45 19.28
CA PRO A 134 42.17 -18.42 19.34
C PRO A 134 40.81 -17.74 19.15
N TYR A 135 39.96 -18.28 18.27
CA TYR A 135 38.66 -17.68 17.95
C TYR A 135 37.48 -18.62 18.19
N THR A 136 36.28 -18.04 18.28
CA THR A 136 35.00 -18.73 18.55
C THR A 136 33.95 -18.44 17.46
N VAL A 137 32.70 -18.89 17.63
CA VAL A 137 31.58 -18.58 16.72
C VAL A 137 31.32 -17.08 16.54
N THR A 138 31.80 -16.23 17.44
CA THR A 138 31.58 -14.78 17.37
C THR A 138 32.31 -14.11 16.20
N VAL A 139 33.24 -14.80 15.52
CA VAL A 139 33.82 -14.32 14.25
C VAL A 139 32.76 -14.19 13.16
N ASP A 140 31.78 -15.11 13.13
CA ASP A 140 30.70 -15.10 12.14
C ASP A 140 29.73 -13.95 12.42
N TYR A 141 29.58 -13.53 13.69
CA TYR A 141 28.74 -12.40 14.07
C TYR A 141 29.32 -11.09 13.52
N TRP A 142 30.64 -10.93 13.58
CA TRP A 142 31.32 -9.77 12.98
C TRP A 142 31.15 -9.75 11.46
N SER A 143 31.41 -10.87 10.78
CA SER A 143 31.22 -10.97 9.33
C SER A 143 29.78 -10.71 8.92
N PHE A 144 28.80 -11.19 9.69
CA PHE A 144 27.39 -10.91 9.44
C PHE A 144 27.03 -9.44 9.68
N GLY A 145 27.50 -8.84 10.79
CA GLY A 145 27.27 -7.43 11.09
C GLY A 145 27.87 -6.48 10.04
N THR A 146 29.10 -6.77 9.58
CA THR A 146 29.76 -5.97 8.54
C THR A 146 29.01 -6.04 7.20
N MET A 147 28.49 -7.22 6.85
CA MET A 147 27.65 -7.41 5.67
C MET A 147 26.31 -6.68 5.80
N ILE A 148 25.60 -6.79 6.93
CA ILE A 148 24.33 -6.09 7.15
C ILE A 148 24.51 -4.58 7.10
N PHE A 149 25.57 -4.05 7.71
CA PHE A 149 25.91 -2.64 7.59
C PHE A 149 26.12 -2.24 6.12
N GLU A 150 26.87 -3.03 5.35
CA GLU A 150 27.12 -2.75 3.94
C GLU A 150 25.85 -2.83 3.08
N CYS A 151 24.92 -3.73 3.39
CA CYS A 151 23.61 -3.78 2.73
C CYS A 151 22.78 -2.51 2.99
N ILE A 152 22.95 -1.85 4.15
CA ILE A 152 22.23 -0.64 4.53
C ILE A 152 22.91 0.61 3.95
N ALA A 153 24.24 0.70 4.09
CA ALA A 153 25.02 1.90 3.76
C ALA A 153 25.61 1.89 2.34
N GLY A 154 25.68 0.72 1.69
CA GLY A 154 26.35 0.54 0.40
C GLY A 154 27.89 0.45 0.48
N PHE A 155 28.46 0.52 1.69
CA PHE A 155 29.90 0.38 1.94
C PHE A 155 30.16 -0.23 3.32
N ARG A 156 31.38 -0.75 3.53
CA ARG A 156 31.77 -1.42 4.79
C ARG A 156 31.85 -0.46 6.00
N PRO A 157 31.57 -0.93 7.22
CA PRO A 157 31.50 -0.08 8.42
C PRO A 157 32.81 0.59 8.82
N PHE A 158 33.96 0.03 8.48
CA PHE A 158 35.24 0.51 8.99
C PHE A 158 36.22 0.81 7.85
N LEU A 159 36.49 2.10 7.62
CA LEU A 159 37.54 2.61 6.74
C LEU A 159 37.62 1.87 5.39
N HIS A 160 36.47 1.78 4.69
CA HIS A 160 36.27 0.90 3.53
C HIS A 160 37.25 1.09 2.36
N ASN A 161 37.87 2.27 2.25
CA ASN A 161 38.87 2.60 1.23
C ASN A 161 40.30 2.18 1.60
N MET A 162 40.55 1.77 2.85
CA MET A 162 41.87 1.36 3.34
C MET A 162 42.07 -0.15 3.25
N GLN A 163 43.34 -0.56 3.14
CA GLN A 163 43.72 -1.96 3.18
C GLN A 163 43.48 -2.57 4.57
N PRO A 164 43.08 -3.85 4.67
CA PRO A 164 42.81 -4.56 5.92
C PRO A 164 43.77 -4.31 7.07
N PHE A 165 45.06 -4.48 6.78
CA PHE A 165 46.12 -4.31 7.77
C PHE A 165 46.23 -2.87 8.30
N THR A 166 46.03 -1.88 7.42
CA THR A 166 46.14 -0.46 7.78
C THR A 166 44.94 0.02 8.59
N TRP A 167 43.72 -0.41 8.27
CA TRP A 167 42.58 0.00 9.08
C TRP A 167 42.56 -0.73 10.42
N HIS A 168 42.99 -2.00 10.51
CA HIS A 168 43.04 -2.77 11.76
C HIS A 168 43.68 -2.03 12.93
N GLU A 169 44.84 -1.40 12.73
CA GLU A 169 45.50 -0.62 13.79
C GLU A 169 44.73 0.64 14.18
N LYS A 170 44.04 1.26 13.21
CA LYS A 170 43.29 2.50 13.40
C LYS A 170 41.99 2.26 14.17
N ILE A 171 41.25 1.19 13.87
CA ILE A 171 39.93 0.96 14.50
C ILE A 171 39.98 0.18 15.81
N LYS A 172 41.15 -0.34 16.20
CA LYS A 172 41.38 -0.94 17.52
C LYS A 172 41.04 0.00 18.68
N LYS A 173 41.07 1.32 18.43
CA LYS A 173 40.72 2.38 19.39
C LYS A 173 39.22 2.66 19.48
N LYS A 174 38.36 1.93 18.76
CA LYS A 174 36.92 2.20 18.75
C LYS A 174 36.29 1.92 20.12
N ASP A 175 35.31 2.74 20.49
CA ASP A 175 34.38 2.43 21.57
C ASP A 175 33.55 1.17 21.23
N PRO A 176 33.12 0.36 22.22
CA PRO A 176 32.24 -0.78 21.99
C PRO A 176 31.00 -0.44 21.18
N LYS A 177 30.41 0.75 21.37
CA LYS A 177 29.20 1.21 20.65
C LYS A 177 29.46 1.78 19.26
N HIS A 178 30.71 1.98 18.86
CA HIS A 178 31.00 2.47 17.50
C HIS A 178 30.73 1.36 16.47
N ILE A 179 29.84 1.66 15.53
CA ILE A 179 29.45 0.78 14.42
C ILE A 179 30.00 1.27 13.07
N TYR A 180 30.47 2.51 13.00
CA TYR A 180 30.94 3.16 11.78
C TYR A 180 32.21 3.96 12.03
N ALA A 181 33.18 3.87 11.12
CA ALA A 181 34.37 4.72 11.10
C ALA A 181 34.75 5.13 9.67
N TYR A 182 35.01 6.42 9.47
CA TYR A 182 35.33 7.00 8.17
C TYR A 182 36.44 8.04 8.26
N GLU A 183 37.09 8.29 7.12
CA GLU A 183 38.09 9.33 6.96
C GLU A 183 37.41 10.58 6.38
N GLU A 184 37.52 11.71 7.07
CA GLU A 184 37.08 13.01 6.59
C GLU A 184 38.01 13.53 5.47
N MET A 185 37.58 14.58 4.76
CA MET A 185 38.42 15.22 3.72
C MET A 185 39.74 15.78 4.28
N SER A 186 39.78 16.08 5.58
CA SER A 186 40.98 16.49 6.32
C SER A 186 41.99 15.36 6.54
N GLY A 187 41.62 14.10 6.29
CA GLY A 187 42.37 12.91 6.66
C GLY A 187 42.16 12.47 8.13
N GLU A 188 41.31 13.17 8.89
CA GLU A 188 40.96 12.77 10.26
C GLU A 188 40.01 11.57 10.26
N ILE A 189 40.21 10.64 11.20
CA ILE A 189 39.35 9.48 11.38
C ILE A 189 38.26 9.81 12.39
N ARG A 190 37.00 9.71 11.97
CA ARG A 190 35.83 9.81 12.85
C ARG A 190 35.26 8.44 13.13
N PHE A 191 34.69 8.31 14.32
CA PHE A 191 33.89 7.15 14.73
C PHE A 191 32.47 7.61 15.03
N SER A 192 31.50 6.74 14.74
CA SER A 192 30.08 7.00 14.96
C SER A 192 29.38 5.77 15.54
N GLN A 193 28.41 6.02 16.41
CA GLN A 193 27.48 5.01 16.94
C GLN A 193 26.23 4.87 16.05
N HIS A 194 26.11 5.74 15.04
CA HIS A 194 24.94 5.86 14.18
C HIS A 194 25.22 5.40 12.76
N LEU A 195 24.18 4.88 12.11
CA LEU A 195 24.18 4.51 10.71
C LEU A 195 24.38 5.76 9.83
N PRO A 196 25.20 5.66 8.76
CA PRO A 196 25.41 6.77 7.85
C PRO A 196 24.13 7.08 7.05
N GLN A 197 24.02 8.34 6.62
CA GLN A 197 23.02 8.80 5.66
C GLN A 197 23.68 8.99 4.27
N PRO A 198 22.94 8.81 3.18
CA PRO A 198 21.54 8.36 3.13
C PRO A 198 21.39 6.84 3.38
N ASN A 199 20.29 6.42 3.98
CA ASN A 199 19.85 5.03 3.99
C ASN A 199 18.33 4.92 3.78
N ASN A 200 17.86 3.71 3.45
CA ASN A 200 16.47 3.47 3.05
C ASN A 200 15.59 2.95 4.19
N LEU A 201 16.05 2.99 5.44
CA LEU A 201 15.31 2.45 6.58
C LEU A 201 14.46 3.53 7.24
N CYS A 202 13.31 3.14 7.80
CA CYS A 202 12.53 4.03 8.66
C CYS A 202 13.25 4.29 9.99
N SER A 203 12.95 5.41 10.65
CA SER A 203 13.63 5.83 11.89
C SER A 203 13.59 4.76 13.00
N ILE A 204 12.45 4.08 13.15
CA ILE A 204 12.28 2.98 14.11
C ILE A 204 13.25 1.85 13.81
N MET A 205 13.40 1.47 12.53
CA MET A 205 14.34 0.43 12.12
C MET A 205 15.79 0.82 12.29
N VAL A 206 16.12 2.09 12.04
CA VAL A 206 17.47 2.62 12.27
C VAL A 206 17.85 2.44 13.74
N GLU A 207 17.03 2.89 14.68
CA GLU A 207 17.30 2.77 16.12
C GLU A 207 17.53 1.31 16.56
N GLN A 208 16.66 0.40 16.09
CA GLN A 208 16.74 -1.01 16.42
C GLN A 208 17.98 -1.69 15.81
N LEU A 209 18.30 -1.38 14.55
CA LEU A 209 19.45 -1.95 13.86
C LEU A 209 20.77 -1.36 14.34
N GLU A 210 20.83 -0.09 14.73
CA GLU A 210 22.01 0.49 15.38
C GLU A 210 22.34 -0.27 16.67
N THR A 211 21.34 -0.48 17.53
CA THR A 211 21.49 -1.27 18.77
C THR A 211 21.97 -2.69 18.48
N TRP A 212 21.41 -3.34 17.47
CA TRP A 212 21.86 -4.68 17.07
C TRP A 212 23.28 -4.69 16.51
N LEU A 213 23.63 -3.72 15.65
CA LEU A 213 24.97 -3.59 15.07
C LEU A 213 26.03 -3.35 16.15
N GLN A 214 25.71 -2.62 17.21
CA GLN A 214 26.62 -2.42 18.36
C GLN A 214 27.01 -3.75 19.01
N LEU A 215 26.08 -4.71 19.09
CA LEU A 215 26.37 -6.04 19.65
C LEU A 215 27.28 -6.86 18.74
N VAL A 216 26.99 -6.88 17.43
CA VAL A 216 27.69 -7.76 16.48
C VAL A 216 28.99 -7.18 15.93
N LEU A 217 29.14 -5.86 15.95
CA LEU A 217 30.37 -5.12 15.60
C LEU A 217 31.19 -4.72 16.84
N ASN A 218 30.94 -5.35 17.98
CA ASN A 218 31.80 -5.17 19.14
C ASN A 218 33.20 -5.75 18.85
N TRP A 219 34.24 -4.99 19.20
CA TRP A 219 35.63 -5.42 19.01
C TRP A 219 35.95 -6.65 19.85
N ASP A 220 35.50 -6.66 21.11
CA ASP A 220 35.78 -7.72 22.07
C ASP A 220 35.04 -9.03 21.68
N PRO A 221 35.76 -10.12 21.34
CA PRO A 221 35.15 -11.37 20.92
C PRO A 221 34.32 -12.07 22.02
N GLN A 222 34.53 -11.75 23.31
CA GLN A 222 33.76 -12.32 24.41
C GLN A 222 32.42 -11.59 24.62
N GLN A 223 32.42 -10.27 24.45
CA GLN A 223 31.21 -9.45 24.56
C GLN A 223 30.38 -9.41 23.27
N ARG A 224 31.01 -9.71 22.13
CA ARG A 224 30.35 -9.70 20.82
C ARG A 224 29.17 -10.67 20.78
N GLY A 225 28.02 -10.15 20.38
CA GLY A 225 26.75 -10.88 20.38
C GLY A 225 25.93 -10.78 21.66
N GLY A 226 26.44 -10.10 22.70
CA GLY A 226 25.70 -9.80 23.94
C GLY A 226 25.60 -10.95 24.95
N GLY A 227 26.33 -12.05 24.74
CA GLY A 227 26.24 -13.23 25.59
C GLY A 227 24.95 -14.03 25.39
N LEU A 228 24.62 -14.88 26.35
CA LEU A 228 23.40 -15.70 26.33
C LEU A 228 22.25 -14.98 27.03
N ASP A 229 21.09 -14.97 26.38
CA ASP A 229 19.84 -14.54 26.96
C ASP A 229 19.33 -15.60 27.95
N ASN A 230 19.20 -15.23 29.24
CA ASN A 230 18.88 -16.17 30.32
C ASN A 230 17.55 -16.94 30.12
N PRO A 231 16.45 -16.33 29.62
CA PRO A 231 15.20 -17.04 29.36
C PRO A 231 15.27 -18.05 28.21
N SER A 232 15.97 -17.72 27.12
CA SER A 232 15.95 -18.54 25.89
C SER A 232 17.18 -19.45 25.72
N GLY A 233 18.27 -19.20 26.44
CA GLY A 233 19.55 -19.87 26.25
C GLY A 233 20.19 -19.60 24.88
N ARG A 234 19.68 -18.62 24.12
CA ARG A 234 20.18 -18.24 22.78
C ARG A 234 21.07 -16.99 22.88
N PRO A 235 22.01 -16.79 21.94
CA PRO A 235 22.77 -15.54 21.89
C PRO A 235 21.86 -14.32 21.73
N GLN A 236 22.10 -13.26 22.51
CA GLN A 236 21.25 -12.07 22.55
C GLN A 236 21.09 -11.41 21.17
N CYS A 237 22.14 -11.42 20.34
CA CYS A 237 22.07 -10.89 18.97
C CYS A 237 21.02 -11.57 18.09
N PHE A 238 20.73 -12.86 18.28
CA PHE A 238 19.67 -13.56 17.53
C PHE A 238 18.29 -13.31 18.13
N VAL A 239 18.19 -13.20 19.45
CA VAL A 239 16.93 -12.84 20.13
C VAL A 239 16.49 -11.44 19.70
N LEU A 240 17.42 -10.48 19.68
CA LEU A 240 17.14 -9.13 19.22
C LEU A 240 16.79 -9.09 17.73
N MET A 241 17.49 -9.85 16.88
CA MET A 241 17.13 -9.95 15.46
C MET A 241 15.72 -10.51 15.26
N ASP A 242 15.35 -11.58 15.99
CA ASP A 242 14.00 -12.13 15.93
C ASP A 242 12.96 -11.12 16.41
N HIS A 243 13.25 -10.36 17.47
CA HIS A 243 12.38 -9.27 17.92
C HIS A 243 12.18 -8.21 16.82
N ILE A 244 13.28 -7.71 16.24
CA ILE A 244 13.27 -6.73 15.15
C ILE A 244 12.41 -7.25 14.00
N LEU A 245 12.68 -8.47 13.52
CA LEU A 245 11.97 -9.06 12.37
C LEU A 245 10.47 -9.30 12.61
N ASN A 246 10.02 -9.29 13.86
CA ASN A 246 8.62 -9.46 14.24
C ASN A 246 7.91 -8.14 14.56
N LEU A 247 8.60 -7.00 14.51
CA LEU A 247 7.99 -5.68 14.69
C LEU A 247 6.89 -5.46 13.64
N LYS A 248 5.79 -4.86 14.09
CA LYS A 248 4.67 -4.45 13.23
C LYS A 248 4.74 -2.94 13.06
N ILE A 249 5.35 -2.49 11.98
CA ILE A 249 5.48 -1.06 11.68
C ILE A 249 4.45 -0.70 10.61
N VAL A 250 3.70 0.37 10.84
CA VAL A 250 2.82 0.99 9.84
C VAL A 250 3.45 2.28 9.32
N HIS A 251 3.45 2.43 8.00
CA HIS A 251 3.86 3.65 7.32
C HIS A 251 2.63 4.44 6.86
N ILE A 252 2.56 5.71 7.27
CA ILE A 252 1.46 6.61 6.98
C ILE A 252 2.00 7.81 6.20
N LEU A 253 1.60 7.94 4.93
CA LEU A 253 1.89 9.13 4.15
C LEU A 253 0.83 10.19 4.42
N ASN A 254 1.24 11.27 5.08
CA ASN A 254 0.42 12.45 5.24
C ASN A 254 0.33 13.18 3.91
N MET A 255 -0.84 13.11 3.27
CA MET A 255 -1.08 13.74 1.98
C MET A 255 -1.15 15.26 2.08
N THR A 256 -1.27 15.85 3.27
CA THR A 256 -1.19 17.32 3.41
C THR A 256 0.24 17.85 3.41
N SER A 257 1.20 17.09 3.96
CA SER A 257 2.59 17.53 4.14
C SER A 257 3.60 16.77 3.28
N ALA A 258 3.16 15.73 2.56
CA ALA A 258 3.99 14.76 1.84
C ALA A 258 5.04 14.06 2.72
N LYS A 259 4.78 13.92 4.04
CA LYS A 259 5.69 13.25 4.98
C LYS A 259 5.24 11.83 5.25
N ILE A 260 6.19 10.90 5.30
CA ILE A 260 5.96 9.52 5.75
C ILE A 260 6.24 9.45 7.24
N LEU A 261 5.22 9.08 8.00
CA LEU A 261 5.29 8.83 9.44
C LEU A 261 5.30 7.32 9.66
N SER A 262 6.12 6.84 10.60
CA SER A 262 6.21 5.42 10.91
C SER A 262 5.83 5.21 12.36
N PHE A 263 4.93 4.26 12.62
CA PHE A 263 4.47 3.94 13.97
C PHE A 263 4.67 2.45 14.24
N LEU A 264 5.20 2.13 15.42
CA LEU A 264 5.28 0.76 15.91
C LEU A 264 3.94 0.39 16.56
N LEU A 265 3.26 -0.60 15.99
CA LEU A 265 1.97 -1.07 16.48
C LEU A 265 2.14 -2.12 17.58
N GLN A 266 1.34 -1.98 18.64
CA GLN A 266 1.18 -3.04 19.63
C GLN A 266 0.16 -4.09 19.14
N PRO A 267 0.27 -5.38 19.54
CA PRO A 267 -0.58 -6.46 19.03
C PRO A 267 -2.10 -6.20 19.15
N ASP A 268 -2.52 -5.57 20.25
CA ASP A 268 -3.93 -5.30 20.58
C ASP A 268 -4.30 -3.80 20.46
N GLU A 269 -3.46 -3.01 19.79
CA GLU A 269 -3.68 -1.57 19.66
C GLU A 269 -4.94 -1.27 18.84
N SER A 270 -5.82 -0.41 19.38
CA SER A 270 -7.02 0.04 18.67
C SER A 270 -6.67 1.05 17.57
N LEU A 271 -7.49 1.14 16.51
CA LEU A 271 -7.31 2.19 15.51
C LEU A 271 -7.38 3.60 16.12
N HIS A 272 -8.23 3.79 17.14
CA HIS A 272 -8.35 5.08 17.82
C HIS A 272 -7.05 5.51 18.51
N SER A 273 -6.37 4.57 19.17
CA SER A 273 -5.06 4.80 19.80
C SER A 273 -4.01 5.24 18.77
N LEU A 274 -3.97 4.57 17.61
CA LEU A 274 -3.12 4.97 16.49
C LEU A 274 -3.49 6.37 15.98
N GLN A 275 -4.78 6.68 15.82
CA GLN A 275 -5.24 8.00 15.39
C GLN A 275 -4.83 9.13 16.37
N SER A 276 -4.85 8.88 17.68
CA SER A 276 -4.33 9.83 18.68
C SER A 276 -2.82 10.05 18.55
N SER A 277 -2.05 9.00 18.21
CA SER A 277 -0.62 9.14 17.92
C SER A 277 -0.37 9.94 16.65
N ILE A 278 -1.17 9.72 15.60
CA ILE A 278 -1.14 10.49 14.36
C ILE A 278 -1.47 11.97 14.63
N GLU A 279 -2.49 12.25 15.45
CA GLU A 279 -2.88 13.63 15.80
C GLU A 279 -1.73 14.37 16.47
N ARG A 280 -0.98 13.70 17.34
CA ARG A 280 0.17 14.29 18.04
C ARG A 280 1.30 14.71 17.09
N GLU A 281 1.54 13.92 16.04
CA GLU A 281 2.59 14.17 15.05
C GLU A 281 2.16 15.13 13.92
N THR A 282 0.86 15.17 13.60
CA THR A 282 0.34 15.90 12.42
C THR A 282 -0.47 17.14 12.77
N GLY A 283 -1.02 17.21 13.98
CA GLY A 283 -2.02 18.21 14.37
C GLY A 283 -3.42 17.98 13.77
N ILE A 284 -3.64 16.91 13.00
CA ILE A 284 -4.94 16.61 12.40
C ILE A 284 -5.80 15.89 13.44
N ALA A 285 -6.89 16.54 13.87
CA ALA A 285 -7.81 16.00 14.86
C ALA A 285 -8.36 14.61 14.46
N THR A 286 -8.48 13.68 15.41
CA THR A 286 -8.93 12.30 15.13
C THR A 286 -10.20 12.20 14.29
N CYS A 287 -11.19 13.08 14.51
CA CYS A 287 -12.44 13.13 13.73
C CYS A 287 -12.24 13.52 12.25
N ASN A 288 -11.23 14.35 11.99
CA ASN A 288 -10.87 14.85 10.66
C ASN A 288 -9.89 13.94 9.92
N GLN A 289 -9.35 12.91 10.58
CA GLN A 289 -8.48 11.94 9.91
C GLN A 289 -9.30 11.01 9.01
N GLU A 290 -8.94 10.97 7.74
CA GLU A 290 -9.36 9.93 6.81
C GLU A 290 -8.14 9.10 6.38
N LEU A 291 -8.10 7.85 6.82
CA LEU A 291 -7.03 6.91 6.54
C LEU A 291 -7.48 5.95 5.44
N LEU A 292 -6.85 6.02 4.27
CA LEU A 292 -7.16 5.18 3.11
C LEU A 292 -6.03 4.18 2.84
N LEU A 293 -6.43 2.96 2.49
CA LEU A 293 -5.55 1.95 1.90
C LEU A 293 -5.35 2.22 0.40
N GLU A 294 -4.34 1.58 -0.22
CA GLU A 294 -4.05 1.68 -1.67
C GLU A 294 -5.26 1.41 -2.59
N MET A 295 -6.22 0.61 -2.14
CA MET A 295 -7.45 0.27 -2.86
C MET A 295 -8.58 1.30 -2.65
N GLY A 296 -8.27 2.44 -2.03
CA GLY A 296 -9.21 3.52 -1.69
C GLY A 296 -10.25 3.14 -0.64
N VAL A 297 -9.96 2.13 0.17
CA VAL A 297 -10.83 1.68 1.26
C VAL A 297 -10.41 2.40 2.54
N SER A 298 -11.37 3.02 3.23
CA SER A 298 -11.13 3.61 4.54
C SER A 298 -10.94 2.53 5.59
N LEU A 299 -10.05 2.76 6.56
CA LEU A 299 -9.86 1.85 7.69
C LEU A 299 -11.15 1.70 8.51
N ASP A 300 -11.42 0.50 9.01
CA ASP A 300 -12.59 0.20 9.82
C ASP A 300 -12.31 0.54 11.30
N PRO A 301 -13.02 1.50 11.91
CA PRO A 301 -12.81 1.87 13.32
C PRO A 301 -13.06 0.74 14.32
N ARG A 302 -13.79 -0.31 13.91
CA ARG A 302 -14.12 -1.47 14.76
C ARG A 302 -13.01 -2.53 14.77
N LYS A 303 -12.02 -2.41 13.89
CA LYS A 303 -10.88 -3.33 13.78
C LYS A 303 -9.64 -2.75 14.47
N PRO A 304 -8.72 -3.59 14.96
CA PRO A 304 -7.45 -3.14 15.52
C PRO A 304 -6.60 -2.41 14.48
N ALA A 305 -5.60 -1.66 14.94
CA ALA A 305 -4.66 -0.93 14.09
C ALA A 305 -3.84 -1.86 13.19
N SER A 306 -3.68 -3.14 13.57
CA SER A 306 -3.00 -4.16 12.77
C SER A 306 -3.61 -4.39 11.38
N GLN A 307 -4.84 -3.93 11.13
CA GLN A 307 -5.44 -3.90 9.78
C GLN A 307 -4.62 -3.08 8.75
N CYS A 308 -3.75 -2.18 9.23
CA CYS A 308 -2.88 -1.37 8.38
C CYS A 308 -1.69 -2.16 7.83
N VAL A 309 -1.41 -3.35 8.37
CA VAL A 309 -0.24 -4.17 8.04
C VAL A 309 -0.72 -5.46 7.38
N ILE A 310 -0.24 -5.75 6.16
CA ILE A 310 -0.55 -7.00 5.48
C ILE A 310 0.37 -8.11 5.98
N GLU A 311 -0.19 -9.12 6.62
CA GLU A 311 0.57 -10.30 7.05
C GLU A 311 1.03 -11.14 5.85
N GLY A 312 2.31 -11.53 5.85
CA GLY A 312 2.86 -12.48 4.87
C GLY A 312 3.59 -11.87 3.67
N VAL A 313 3.50 -10.55 3.44
CA VAL A 313 4.32 -9.85 2.43
C VAL A 313 5.46 -9.14 3.16
N ARG A 314 6.66 -9.74 3.17
CA ARG A 314 7.86 -9.11 3.74
C ARG A 314 8.44 -8.12 2.73
N GLY A 315 7.86 -6.93 2.69
CA GLY A 315 8.43 -5.72 2.10
C GLY A 315 8.02 -4.59 3.03
N TRP A 316 8.90 -4.19 3.94
CA TRP A 316 8.55 -3.34 5.08
C TRP A 316 8.02 -1.98 4.60
N ASP A 317 8.51 -1.50 3.46
CA ASP A 317 8.09 -0.24 2.83
C ASP A 317 7.06 -0.41 1.69
N SER A 318 6.55 -1.63 1.45
CA SER A 318 5.71 -1.90 0.27
C SER A 318 4.24 -1.56 0.46
N TYR A 319 3.77 -1.41 1.70
CA TYR A 319 2.38 -1.10 1.99
C TYR A 319 2.27 0.17 2.82
N MET A 320 1.47 1.10 2.35
CA MET A 320 1.29 2.40 2.98
C MET A 320 -0.18 2.73 3.20
N VAL A 321 -0.45 3.43 4.29
CA VAL A 321 -1.73 4.08 4.55
C VAL A 321 -1.60 5.56 4.17
N TYR A 322 -2.62 6.12 3.52
CA TYR A 322 -2.65 7.50 3.10
C TYR A 322 -3.58 8.29 4.02
N LEU A 323 -3.04 9.31 4.69
CA LEU A 323 -3.79 10.19 5.57
C LEU A 323 -4.24 11.44 4.82
N PHE A 324 -5.55 11.66 4.82
CA PHE A 324 -6.22 12.85 4.33
C PHE A 324 -6.87 13.61 5.48
N ASP A 325 -6.90 14.93 5.37
CA ASP A 325 -7.55 15.82 6.32
C ASP A 325 -8.91 16.24 5.78
N LYS A 326 -9.99 15.81 6.44
CA LYS A 326 -11.37 16.14 6.07
C LYS A 326 -11.71 17.62 6.28
N SER A 327 -10.95 18.33 7.11
CA SER A 327 -11.21 19.76 7.36
C SER A 327 -10.71 20.66 6.24
N LYS A 328 -9.81 20.16 5.39
CA LYS A 328 -9.31 20.93 4.24
C LYS A 328 -10.28 20.86 3.08
N THR A 329 -10.31 21.93 2.29
CA THR A 329 -11.05 22.01 1.03
C THR A 329 -10.12 22.10 -0.18
N ALA A 330 -8.86 22.46 0.05
CA ALA A 330 -7.80 22.47 -0.94
C ALA A 330 -6.45 22.10 -0.30
N TYR A 331 -5.55 21.58 -1.11
CA TYR A 331 -4.16 21.33 -0.74
C TYR A 331 -3.32 22.52 -1.18
N GLU A 332 -2.70 23.19 -0.21
CA GLU A 332 -1.74 24.27 -0.45
C GLU A 332 -0.35 23.81 0.00
N GLY A 333 0.66 24.05 -0.84
CA GLY A 333 2.06 23.84 -0.48
C GLY A 333 2.58 24.92 0.49
N PRO A 334 3.85 24.85 0.92
CA PRO A 334 4.93 24.05 0.35
C PRO A 334 5.07 22.66 0.97
N PHE A 335 5.39 21.68 0.13
CA PHE A 335 5.82 20.35 0.57
C PHE A 335 7.27 20.40 1.00
N GLN A 336 7.66 19.66 2.04
CA GLN A 336 9.04 19.66 2.51
C GLN A 336 9.94 19.04 1.42
N PRO A 337 10.95 19.77 0.91
CA PRO A 337 11.86 19.23 -0.10
C PRO A 337 12.76 18.17 0.53
N ARG A 338 13.12 17.15 -0.26
CA ARG A 338 14.24 16.26 0.11
C ARG A 338 15.51 17.10 0.15
N HIS A 339 16.29 16.97 1.22
CA HIS A 339 17.54 17.70 1.35
C HIS A 339 18.67 16.99 0.58
N LEU A 340 19.50 17.76 -0.12
CA LEU A 340 20.75 17.27 -0.67
C LEU A 340 21.74 17.01 0.47
N SER A 341 22.54 15.95 0.36
CA SER A 341 23.70 15.78 1.24
C SER A 341 24.71 16.91 0.99
N GLU A 342 25.58 17.19 1.96
CA GLU A 342 26.61 18.23 1.81
C GLU A 342 27.51 17.98 0.59
N CYS A 343 27.86 16.72 0.34
CA CYS A 343 28.67 16.32 -0.81
C CYS A 343 27.97 16.55 -2.16
N VAL A 344 26.67 16.25 -2.26
CA VAL A 344 25.90 16.52 -3.49
C VAL A 344 25.67 18.02 -3.65
N ASN A 345 25.40 18.75 -2.56
CA ASN A 345 25.23 20.19 -2.58
C ASN A 345 26.51 20.91 -3.08
N TYR A 346 27.70 20.41 -2.70
CA TYR A 346 28.97 20.93 -3.20
C TYR A 346 29.05 20.89 -4.74
N ILE A 347 28.76 19.73 -5.37
CA ILE A 347 28.82 19.62 -6.83
C ILE A 347 27.70 20.39 -7.52
N VAL A 348 26.55 20.63 -6.87
CA VAL A 348 25.48 21.46 -7.41
C VAL A 348 25.88 22.93 -7.42
N GLN A 349 26.62 23.39 -6.41
CA GLN A 349 27.14 24.76 -6.33
C GLN A 349 28.30 25.01 -7.30
N ASP A 350 29.20 24.03 -7.48
CA ASP A 350 30.29 24.09 -8.45
C ASP A 350 30.34 22.82 -9.33
N SER A 351 29.50 22.81 -10.36
CA SER A 351 29.38 21.67 -11.29
C SER A 351 30.65 21.38 -12.11
N LYS A 352 31.54 22.38 -12.26
CA LYS A 352 32.77 22.29 -13.06
C LYS A 352 34.01 21.92 -12.23
N ALA A 353 33.86 21.81 -10.91
CA ALA A 353 34.93 21.36 -10.04
C ALA A 353 35.46 19.98 -10.48
N LEU A 354 36.76 19.89 -10.74
CA LEU A 354 37.42 18.64 -11.09
C LEU A 354 37.72 17.86 -9.81
N LEU A 355 37.01 16.75 -9.60
CA LEU A 355 37.18 15.90 -8.43
C LEU A 355 37.80 14.54 -8.82
N PRO A 356 38.58 13.92 -7.92
CA PRO A 356 39.06 12.56 -8.13
C PRO A 356 37.90 11.57 -8.32
N ILE A 357 38.03 10.65 -9.28
CA ILE A 357 37.01 9.64 -9.60
C ILE A 357 36.61 8.83 -8.37
N LEU A 358 37.55 8.54 -7.46
CA LEU A 358 37.27 7.81 -6.22
C LEU A 358 36.28 8.56 -5.32
N GLN A 359 36.41 9.88 -5.22
CA GLN A 359 35.50 10.73 -4.48
C GLN A 359 34.16 10.87 -5.22
N LEU A 360 34.21 11.08 -6.54
CA LEU A 360 33.01 11.16 -7.38
C LEU A 360 32.14 9.91 -7.30
N ARG A 361 32.71 8.72 -7.11
CA ARG A 361 31.92 7.48 -6.94
C ARG A 361 30.99 7.55 -5.74
N LYS A 362 31.38 8.22 -4.65
CA LYS A 362 30.49 8.41 -3.51
C LYS A 362 29.46 9.50 -3.81
N VAL A 363 29.93 10.67 -4.26
CA VAL A 363 29.06 11.83 -4.52
C VAL A 363 27.99 11.52 -5.57
N TRP A 364 28.36 10.86 -6.67
CA TRP A 364 27.43 10.48 -7.72
C TRP A 364 26.50 9.33 -7.30
N ALA A 365 26.93 8.42 -6.42
CA ALA A 365 26.02 7.43 -5.85
C ALA A 365 24.93 8.10 -4.99
N GLU A 366 25.31 9.06 -4.16
CA GLU A 366 24.35 9.86 -3.37
C GLU A 366 23.44 10.71 -4.27
N ALA A 367 23.97 11.28 -5.37
CA ALA A 367 23.17 12.00 -6.36
C ALA A 367 22.14 11.09 -7.06
N VAL A 368 22.54 9.88 -7.48
CA VAL A 368 21.64 8.88 -8.05
C VAL A 368 20.57 8.48 -7.02
N HIS A 369 20.98 8.22 -5.77
CA HIS A 369 20.05 7.93 -4.69
C HIS A 369 19.04 9.06 -4.48
N TYR A 370 19.49 10.32 -4.49
CA TYR A 370 18.63 11.48 -4.39
C TYR A 370 17.60 11.53 -5.53
N VAL A 371 18.04 11.41 -6.78
CA VAL A 371 17.16 11.41 -7.97
C VAL A 371 16.14 10.26 -7.90
N SER A 372 16.59 9.06 -7.56
CA SER A 372 15.72 7.89 -7.40
C SER A 372 14.69 8.11 -6.29
N GLY A 373 15.14 8.68 -5.15
CA GLY A 373 14.29 9.04 -4.03
C GLY A 373 13.17 10.02 -4.42
N LEU A 374 13.48 11.06 -5.20
CA LEU A 374 12.45 12.00 -5.69
C LEU A 374 11.38 11.30 -6.54
N LYS A 375 11.80 10.37 -7.40
CA LYS A 375 10.89 9.57 -8.24
C LYS A 375 10.03 8.64 -7.38
N GLU A 376 10.60 7.97 -6.39
CA GLU A 376 9.85 7.12 -5.46
C GLU A 376 8.84 7.94 -4.64
N ASP A 377 9.23 9.11 -4.13
CA ASP A 377 8.37 10.00 -3.36
C ASP A 377 7.16 10.45 -4.21
N TYR A 378 7.39 10.77 -5.49
CA TYR A 378 6.30 11.03 -6.43
C TYR A 378 5.39 9.81 -6.63
N SER A 379 5.97 8.61 -6.81
CA SER A 379 5.19 7.38 -7.00
C SER A 379 4.26 7.12 -5.81
N ARG A 380 4.76 7.30 -4.57
CA ARG A 380 3.96 7.16 -3.34
C ARG A 380 2.82 8.17 -3.26
N LEU A 381 3.09 9.44 -3.58
CA LEU A 381 2.05 10.49 -3.63
C LEU A 381 0.99 10.20 -4.69
N PHE A 382 1.42 9.72 -5.86
CA PHE A 382 0.52 9.33 -6.94
C PHE A 382 -0.39 8.16 -6.53
N GLN A 383 0.14 7.17 -5.81
CA GLN A 383 -0.68 6.10 -5.25
C GLN A 383 -1.70 6.64 -4.24
N GLY A 384 -1.33 7.62 -3.41
CA GLY A 384 -2.28 8.29 -2.51
C GLY A 384 -3.41 9.00 -3.26
N GLN A 385 -3.08 9.75 -4.32
CA GLN A 385 -4.09 10.34 -5.21
C GLN A 385 -5.01 9.26 -5.83
N ARG A 386 -4.45 8.13 -6.26
CA ARG A 386 -5.22 6.99 -6.79
C ARG A 386 -6.16 6.41 -5.73
N ALA A 387 -5.70 6.26 -4.49
CA ALA A 387 -6.52 5.80 -3.38
C ALA A 387 -7.68 6.77 -3.11
N ALA A 388 -7.44 8.08 -3.13
CA ALA A 388 -8.49 9.10 -3.00
C ALA A 388 -9.52 9.02 -4.14
N MET A 389 -9.07 8.84 -5.39
CA MET A 389 -9.96 8.63 -6.54
C MET A 389 -10.82 7.37 -6.37
N LEU A 390 -10.22 6.25 -5.97
CA LEU A 390 -10.95 5.00 -5.72
C LEU A 390 -11.98 5.15 -4.59
N SER A 391 -11.65 5.89 -3.53
CA SER A 391 -12.59 6.25 -2.47
C SER A 391 -13.75 7.07 -3.04
N LEU A 392 -13.48 8.14 -3.80
CA LEU A 392 -14.49 8.98 -4.43
C LEU A 392 -15.43 8.18 -5.34
N LEU A 393 -14.90 7.26 -6.14
CA LEU A 393 -15.71 6.39 -7.01
C LEU A 393 -16.66 5.47 -6.21
N ARG A 394 -16.25 5.01 -5.02
CA ARG A 394 -17.13 4.26 -4.11
C ARG A 394 -18.26 5.14 -3.58
N TYR A 395 -17.94 6.36 -3.15
CA TYR A 395 -18.95 7.35 -2.75
C TYR A 395 -19.93 7.65 -3.88
N ASN A 396 -19.44 7.87 -5.11
CA ASN A 396 -20.27 8.12 -6.29
C ASN A 396 -21.17 6.93 -6.63
N THR A 397 -20.66 5.70 -6.48
CA THR A 397 -21.46 4.48 -6.65
C THR A 397 -22.61 4.43 -5.63
N ASN A 398 -22.35 4.80 -4.37
CA ASN A 398 -23.40 4.88 -3.35
C ASN A 398 -24.43 5.98 -3.66
N LEU A 399 -23.95 7.17 -4.05
CA LEU A 399 -24.80 8.29 -4.45
C LEU A 399 -25.73 7.91 -5.60
N THR A 400 -25.20 7.21 -6.61
CA THR A 400 -25.98 6.76 -7.77
C THR A 400 -27.04 5.73 -7.38
N LYS A 401 -26.74 4.80 -6.46
CA LYS A 401 -27.74 3.87 -5.92
C LYS A 401 -28.89 4.59 -5.21
N MET A 402 -28.58 5.62 -4.41
CA MET A 402 -29.59 6.42 -3.71
C MET A 402 -30.40 7.27 -4.69
N LYS A 403 -29.76 7.89 -5.68
CA LYS A 403 -30.44 8.58 -6.79
C LYS A 403 -31.45 7.66 -7.48
N ASN A 404 -31.04 6.45 -7.88
CA ASN A 404 -31.93 5.51 -8.57
C ASN A 404 -33.14 5.12 -7.70
N THR A 405 -32.94 5.00 -6.39
CA THR A 405 -34.02 4.74 -5.44
C THR A 405 -34.99 5.93 -5.35
N MET A 406 -34.46 7.15 -5.30
CA MET A 406 -35.25 8.39 -5.30
C MET A 406 -36.07 8.56 -6.59
N VAL A 407 -35.44 8.38 -7.75
CA VAL A 407 -36.11 8.45 -9.06
C VAL A 407 -37.23 7.41 -9.15
N SER A 408 -36.97 6.18 -8.72
CA SER A 408 -37.99 5.12 -8.72
C SER A 408 -39.17 5.46 -7.79
N ALA A 409 -38.91 5.95 -6.58
CA ALA A 409 -39.96 6.36 -5.65
C ALA A 409 -40.80 7.52 -6.20
N SER A 410 -40.15 8.50 -6.84
CA SER A 410 -40.80 9.64 -7.49
C SER A 410 -41.74 9.20 -8.61
N GLN A 411 -41.28 8.30 -9.50
CA GLN A 411 -42.09 7.77 -10.60
C GLN A 411 -43.30 6.98 -10.09
N GLN A 412 -43.15 6.22 -9.00
CA GLN A 412 -44.26 5.50 -8.37
C GLN A 412 -45.31 6.47 -7.80
N LEU A 413 -44.87 7.52 -7.11
CA LEU A 413 -45.76 8.55 -6.57
C LEU A 413 -46.50 9.28 -7.70
N GLU A 414 -45.80 9.65 -8.77
CA GLU A 414 -46.41 10.30 -9.94
C GLU A 414 -47.49 9.42 -10.60
N ALA A 415 -47.20 8.13 -10.82
CA ALA A 415 -48.18 7.19 -11.37
C ALA A 415 -49.42 7.06 -10.48
N LYS A 416 -49.23 6.93 -9.16
CA LYS A 416 -50.34 6.88 -8.19
C LYS A 416 -51.12 8.19 -8.15
N LEU A 417 -50.45 9.34 -8.26
CA LEU A 417 -51.09 10.65 -8.29
C LEU A 417 -51.97 10.81 -9.53
N GLN A 418 -51.47 10.41 -10.71
CA GLN A 418 -52.26 10.42 -11.94
C GLN A 418 -53.51 9.54 -11.80
N PHE A 419 -53.36 8.33 -11.24
CA PHE A 419 -54.49 7.44 -10.96
C PHE A 419 -55.49 8.05 -9.97
N PHE A 420 -54.99 8.58 -8.85
CA PHE A 420 -55.82 9.21 -7.83
C PHE A 420 -56.60 10.41 -8.37
N LYS A 421 -55.92 11.32 -9.09
CA LYS A 421 -56.52 12.50 -9.72
C LYS A 421 -57.65 12.10 -10.67
N LYS A 422 -57.42 11.11 -11.53
CA LYS A 422 -58.47 10.66 -12.44
C LYS A 422 -59.65 10.04 -11.68
N SER A 423 -59.35 9.26 -10.63
CA SER A 423 -60.38 8.61 -9.84
C SER A 423 -61.22 9.61 -9.03
N ILE A 424 -60.62 10.62 -8.42
CA ILE A 424 -61.37 11.63 -7.65
C ILE A 424 -62.16 12.58 -8.54
N GLU A 425 -61.65 12.90 -9.73
CA GLU A 425 -62.37 13.69 -10.74
C GLU A 425 -63.67 12.99 -11.15
N ILE A 426 -63.61 11.70 -11.46
CA ILE A 426 -64.79 10.89 -11.80
C ILE A 426 -65.78 10.88 -10.63
N ASP A 427 -65.29 10.65 -9.41
CA ASP A 427 -66.15 10.59 -8.22
C ASP A 427 -66.84 11.94 -7.97
N LEU A 428 -66.14 13.08 -8.15
CA LEU A 428 -66.71 14.42 -8.01
C LEU A 428 -67.73 14.75 -9.11
N GLU A 429 -67.44 14.42 -10.37
CA GLU A 429 -68.34 14.62 -11.52
C GLU A 429 -69.63 13.83 -11.33
N ARG A 430 -69.53 12.52 -11.08
CA ARG A 430 -70.69 11.64 -10.88
C ARG A 430 -71.48 11.99 -9.63
N TYR A 431 -70.79 12.41 -8.58
CA TYR A 431 -71.48 12.88 -7.38
C TYR A 431 -72.30 14.13 -7.67
N SER A 432 -71.75 15.10 -8.43
CA SER A 432 -72.46 16.32 -8.83
C SER A 432 -73.69 16.03 -9.68
N ASP A 433 -73.60 15.13 -10.66
CA ASP A 433 -74.72 14.74 -11.53
C ASP A 433 -75.92 14.19 -10.72
N GLN A 434 -75.65 13.38 -9.69
CA GLN A 434 -76.71 12.74 -8.90
C GLN A 434 -77.26 13.61 -7.77
N MET A 435 -76.67 14.77 -7.46
CA MET A 435 -77.08 15.58 -6.29
C MET A 435 -78.54 16.02 -6.32
N ALA A 436 -79.14 16.19 -7.51
CA ALA A 436 -80.52 16.64 -7.65
C ALA A 436 -81.58 15.56 -7.35
N PHE A 437 -81.24 14.28 -7.50
CA PHE A 437 -82.19 13.17 -7.42
C PHE A 437 -81.75 12.01 -6.52
N GLY A 438 -80.52 12.05 -6.01
CA GLY A 438 -79.89 10.99 -5.21
C GLY A 438 -79.53 11.43 -3.79
N ILE A 439 -78.40 10.91 -3.27
CA ILE A 439 -77.94 11.18 -1.91
C ILE A 439 -77.00 12.38 -1.92
N SER A 440 -77.34 13.43 -1.18
CA SER A 440 -76.51 14.62 -1.03
C SER A 440 -75.93 14.75 0.38
N SER A 441 -74.67 15.20 0.44
CA SER A 441 -73.86 15.44 1.63
C SER A 441 -72.78 16.49 1.33
N GLU A 442 -73.03 17.74 1.74
CA GLU A 442 -72.05 18.82 1.55
C GLU A 442 -70.73 18.55 2.27
N LYS A 443 -70.79 17.89 3.44
CA LYS A 443 -69.60 17.54 4.23
C LYS A 443 -68.67 16.62 3.45
N MET A 444 -69.22 15.64 2.74
CA MET A 444 -68.43 14.71 1.92
C MET A 444 -67.84 15.41 0.70
N LEU A 445 -68.64 16.21 0.00
CA LEU A 445 -68.17 16.98 -1.16
C LEU A 445 -67.00 17.90 -0.79
N ARG A 446 -67.10 18.60 0.34
CA ARG A 446 -66.00 19.44 0.85
C ARG A 446 -64.77 18.60 1.18
N ALA A 447 -64.94 17.47 1.87
CA ALA A 447 -63.83 16.58 2.21
C ALA A 447 -63.12 16.02 0.98
N TRP A 448 -63.83 15.71 -0.11
CA TRP A 448 -63.25 15.22 -1.36
C TRP A 448 -62.51 16.32 -2.10
N ARG A 449 -63.05 17.54 -2.16
CA ARG A 449 -62.31 18.71 -2.69
C ARG A 449 -61.02 18.97 -1.91
N GLU A 450 -61.05 18.86 -0.58
CA GLU A 450 -59.83 18.95 0.25
C GLU A 450 -58.84 17.80 -0.01
N MET A 451 -59.29 16.61 -0.44
CA MET A 451 -58.39 15.53 -0.84
C MET A 451 -57.74 15.81 -2.21
N GLU A 452 -58.50 16.39 -3.14
CA GLU A 452 -58.00 16.84 -4.44
C GLU A 452 -56.91 17.91 -4.27
N ASP A 453 -57.16 18.93 -3.45
CA ASP A 453 -56.19 19.98 -3.12
C ASP A 453 -54.93 19.40 -2.44
N ARG A 454 -55.10 18.45 -1.51
CA ARG A 454 -53.97 17.76 -0.86
C ARG A 454 -53.13 16.93 -1.83
N ALA A 455 -53.73 16.37 -2.87
CA ALA A 455 -53.00 15.65 -3.91
C ALA A 455 -52.06 16.57 -4.71
N VAL A 456 -52.37 17.88 -4.82
CA VAL A 456 -51.44 18.87 -5.39
C VAL A 456 -50.19 19.03 -4.52
N GLY A 457 -50.35 19.05 -3.20
CA GLY A 457 -49.21 19.07 -2.26
C GLY A 457 -48.32 17.83 -2.37
N CYS A 458 -48.93 16.66 -2.60
CA CYS A 458 -48.20 15.41 -2.83
C CYS A 458 -47.38 15.45 -4.13
N ALA A 459 -47.87 16.13 -5.18
CA ALA A 459 -47.13 16.27 -6.44
C ALA A 459 -45.81 17.04 -6.26
N LYS A 460 -45.81 18.10 -5.44
CA LYS A 460 -44.59 18.87 -5.11
C LYS A 460 -43.53 18.02 -4.42
N ALA A 461 -43.93 17.05 -3.60
CA ALA A 461 -42.99 16.14 -2.95
C ALA A 461 -42.26 15.21 -3.94
N GLY A 462 -42.83 14.97 -5.12
CA GLY A 462 -42.23 14.21 -6.22
C GLY A 462 -41.39 15.05 -7.18
N GLU A 463 -41.21 16.35 -6.95
CA GLU A 463 -40.37 17.19 -7.82
C GLU A 463 -38.89 16.99 -7.48
N ILE A 464 -38.22 16.11 -8.22
CA ILE A 464 -36.81 15.75 -7.98
C ILE A 464 -35.81 16.33 -8.99
N SER A 465 -36.27 17.03 -10.03
CA SER A 465 -35.45 17.45 -11.18
C SER A 465 -34.18 18.21 -10.77
N PHE A 466 -34.31 19.20 -9.88
CA PHE A 466 -33.18 19.99 -9.40
C PHE A 466 -32.08 19.15 -8.73
N LEU A 467 -32.48 18.16 -7.92
CA LEU A 467 -31.54 17.28 -7.25
C LEU A 467 -30.94 16.26 -8.23
N ASP A 468 -31.75 15.76 -9.17
CA ASP A 468 -31.30 14.83 -10.21
C ASP A 468 -30.25 15.45 -11.15
N ASP A 469 -30.48 16.71 -11.56
CA ASP A 469 -29.58 17.50 -12.40
C ASP A 469 -28.25 17.79 -11.69
N GLN A 470 -28.30 18.15 -10.40
CA GLN A 470 -27.09 18.35 -9.60
C GLN A 470 -26.26 17.07 -9.48
N ILE A 471 -26.91 15.93 -9.20
CA ILE A 471 -26.22 14.64 -9.10
C ILE A 471 -25.61 14.25 -10.45
N MET A 472 -26.32 14.49 -11.57
CA MET A 472 -25.81 14.22 -12.91
C MET A 472 -24.62 15.12 -13.28
N GLY A 473 -24.69 16.41 -12.94
CA GLY A 473 -23.58 17.34 -13.11
C GLY A 473 -22.34 16.91 -12.34
N LEU A 474 -22.50 16.55 -11.05
CA LEU A 474 -21.42 16.03 -10.23
C LEU A 474 -20.86 14.70 -10.77
N HIS A 475 -21.73 13.79 -11.22
CA HIS A 475 -21.30 12.54 -11.83
C HIS A 475 -20.42 12.80 -13.08
N THR A 476 -20.83 13.74 -13.91
CA THR A 476 -20.06 14.15 -15.11
C THR A 476 -18.70 14.71 -14.73
N GLU A 477 -18.64 15.61 -13.73
CA GLU A 477 -17.40 16.17 -13.19
C GLU A 477 -16.44 15.05 -12.71
N ILE A 478 -16.96 14.03 -12.00
CA ILE A 478 -16.17 12.89 -11.51
C ILE A 478 -15.62 12.05 -12.67
N VAL A 479 -16.43 11.79 -13.71
CA VAL A 479 -15.97 11.02 -14.90
C VAL A 479 -14.88 11.78 -15.66
N GLU A 480 -14.99 13.11 -15.79
CA GLU A 480 -13.95 13.94 -16.39
C GLU A 480 -12.65 13.89 -15.59
N LEU A 481 -12.73 13.96 -14.25
CA LEU A 481 -11.56 13.85 -13.37
C LEU A 481 -10.86 12.49 -13.50
N GLN A 482 -11.60 11.41 -13.78
CA GLN A 482 -11.05 10.07 -14.02
C GLN A 482 -10.30 9.96 -15.35
N ARG A 483 -10.74 10.69 -16.39
CA ARG A 483 -10.11 10.65 -17.74
C ARG A 483 -8.81 11.44 -17.84
N SER A 484 -8.48 12.20 -16.79
CA SER A 484 -7.29 13.05 -16.68
C SER A 484 -5.98 12.27 -16.95
N PRO A 485 -5.26 12.52 -18.06
CA PRO A 485 -4.13 11.70 -18.50
C PRO A 485 -2.78 12.05 -17.83
N TYR A 486 -2.75 13.06 -16.95
CA TYR A 486 -1.53 13.75 -16.57
C TYR A 486 -0.53 12.91 -15.78
N ALA A 487 -1.02 12.04 -14.89
CA ALA A 487 -0.12 11.43 -13.91
C ALA A 487 0.77 10.29 -14.47
N ARG A 488 0.31 9.56 -15.50
CA ARG A 488 1.15 8.53 -16.15
C ARG A 488 2.32 9.15 -16.91
N ARG A 489 2.06 10.15 -17.76
CA ARG A 489 3.06 10.73 -18.66
C ARG A 489 4.23 11.39 -17.91
N GLN A 490 3.98 11.94 -16.73
CA GLN A 490 5.01 12.59 -15.93
C GLN A 490 5.87 11.60 -15.14
N GLY A 491 5.30 10.46 -14.72
CA GLY A 491 6.07 9.38 -14.10
C GLY A 491 7.17 8.86 -15.03
N ASP A 492 6.84 8.72 -16.32
CA ASP A 492 7.78 8.25 -17.35
C ASP A 492 9.00 9.21 -17.50
N VAL A 493 8.79 10.52 -17.35
CA VAL A 493 9.87 11.53 -17.43
C VAL A 493 10.80 11.41 -16.23
N MET A 494 10.26 11.24 -15.03
CA MET A 494 11.08 11.05 -13.82
C MET A 494 11.85 9.73 -13.87
N GLU A 495 11.25 8.66 -14.40
CA GLU A 495 11.91 7.37 -14.60
C GLU A 495 13.05 7.46 -15.63
N LEU A 496 12.87 8.24 -16.71
CA LEU A 496 13.95 8.50 -17.67
C LEU A 496 15.13 9.24 -17.05
N LEU A 497 14.86 10.22 -16.17
CA LEU A 497 15.89 10.98 -15.46
C LEU A 497 16.65 10.12 -14.45
N GLU A 498 15.94 9.26 -13.72
CA GLU A 498 16.54 8.24 -12.85
C GLU A 498 17.47 7.33 -13.64
N GLN A 499 16.99 6.77 -14.76
CA GLN A 499 17.78 5.89 -15.61
C GLN A 499 19.03 6.60 -16.17
N ARG A 500 18.90 7.87 -16.57
CA ARG A 500 20.05 8.70 -16.99
C ARG A 500 21.08 8.87 -15.88
N ALA A 501 20.64 9.15 -14.65
CA ALA A 501 21.55 9.29 -13.50
C ALA A 501 22.31 7.97 -13.24
N ILE A 502 21.59 6.84 -13.28
CA ILE A 502 22.17 5.49 -13.13
C ILE A 502 23.20 5.21 -14.23
N GLU A 503 22.91 5.58 -15.48
CA GLU A 503 23.83 5.40 -16.61
C GLU A 503 25.09 6.25 -16.47
N LEU A 504 24.96 7.52 -16.09
CA LEU A 504 26.10 8.40 -15.79
C LEU A 504 26.99 7.77 -14.71
N TYR A 505 26.39 7.27 -13.63
CA TYR A 505 27.13 6.59 -12.56
C TYR A 505 27.87 5.33 -13.06
N LYS A 506 27.22 4.50 -13.89
CA LYS A 506 27.84 3.30 -14.48
C LYS A 506 29.02 3.63 -15.40
N GLN A 507 29.02 4.80 -16.03
CA GLN A 507 30.12 5.27 -16.88
C GLN A 507 31.36 5.71 -16.08
N LEU A 508 31.23 5.93 -14.77
CA LEU A 508 32.31 6.30 -13.86
C LEU A 508 33.24 5.10 -13.56
N LYS A 509 33.98 4.65 -14.59
CA LYS A 509 34.95 3.55 -14.50
C LYS A 509 36.27 4.03 -13.88
N PRO A 510 36.97 3.19 -13.09
CA PRO A 510 38.32 3.51 -12.60
C PRO A 510 39.26 3.73 -13.78
N ARG A 511 39.93 4.89 -13.84
CA ARG A 511 40.94 5.23 -14.85
C ARG A 511 42.33 5.26 -14.19
N PRO A 512 43.43 5.08 -14.95
CA PRO A 512 44.78 5.30 -14.45
C PRO A 512 44.93 6.70 -13.82
N PRO A 513 45.81 6.88 -12.83
CA PRO A 513 45.89 8.10 -12.01
C PRO A 513 46.09 9.40 -12.82
N ASP A 514 46.74 9.34 -13.97
CA ASP A 514 47.00 10.51 -14.84
C ASP A 514 45.73 11.06 -15.52
N ASN A 515 44.63 10.29 -15.56
CA ASN A 515 43.31 10.70 -16.11
C ASN A 515 42.19 10.49 -15.06
N GLY A 516 42.53 10.66 -13.78
CA GLY A 516 41.71 10.30 -12.62
C GLY A 516 40.68 11.34 -12.16
N TYR A 517 40.45 12.41 -12.92
CA TYR A 517 39.55 13.52 -12.54
C TYR A 517 38.40 13.69 -13.54
N SER A 518 37.25 14.16 -13.07
CA SER A 518 36.10 14.52 -13.91
C SER A 518 35.32 15.66 -13.25
N ASP A 519 34.59 16.43 -14.06
CA ASP A 519 33.56 17.34 -13.55
C ASP A 519 32.23 16.62 -13.32
N SER A 520 31.24 17.31 -12.76
CA SER A 520 29.90 16.80 -12.45
C SER A 520 28.78 17.44 -13.26
N THR A 521 29.10 18.12 -14.37
CA THR A 521 28.16 18.96 -15.14
C THR A 521 26.90 18.19 -15.57
N GLU A 522 27.07 17.00 -16.17
CA GLU A 522 25.95 16.19 -16.66
C GLU A 522 25.12 15.56 -15.53
N MET A 523 25.76 15.21 -14.41
CA MET A 523 25.06 14.72 -13.21
C MET A 523 24.22 15.85 -12.60
N VAL A 524 24.80 17.04 -12.42
CA VAL A 524 24.11 18.23 -11.90
C VAL A 524 22.94 18.63 -12.80
N LYS A 525 23.12 18.60 -14.12
CA LYS A 525 22.03 18.82 -15.07
C LYS A 525 20.87 17.84 -14.86
N THR A 526 21.17 16.57 -14.61
CA THR A 526 20.16 15.54 -14.32
C THR A 526 19.45 15.80 -12.99
N ILE A 527 20.17 16.19 -11.94
CA ILE A 527 19.59 16.58 -10.64
C ILE A 527 18.63 17.77 -10.81
N VAL A 528 19.07 18.85 -11.46
CA VAL A 528 18.27 20.07 -11.65
C VAL A 528 17.01 19.79 -12.44
N LEU A 529 17.10 19.02 -13.53
CA LEU A 529 15.94 18.62 -14.33
C LEU A 529 14.95 17.76 -13.52
N THR A 530 15.45 16.91 -12.63
CA THR A 530 14.59 16.08 -11.76
C THR A 530 13.84 16.93 -10.75
N VAL A 531 14.50 17.88 -10.10
CA VAL A 531 13.87 18.80 -9.13
C VAL A 531 12.82 19.67 -9.83
N GLN A 532 13.14 20.25 -10.98
CA GLN A 532 12.19 21.04 -11.77
C GLN A 532 10.98 20.22 -12.24
N GLY A 533 11.23 18.97 -12.66
CA GLY A 533 10.18 18.02 -13.01
C GLY A 533 9.26 17.74 -11.82
N GLN A 534 9.83 17.47 -10.65
CA GLN A 534 9.09 17.18 -9.43
C GLN A 534 8.16 18.34 -9.03
N ASP A 535 8.66 19.58 -8.96
CA ASP A 535 7.85 20.74 -8.54
C ASP A 535 6.61 20.93 -9.42
N LYS A 536 6.79 20.80 -10.74
CA LYS A 536 5.69 20.87 -11.71
C LYS A 536 4.66 19.79 -11.46
N VAL A 537 5.12 18.56 -11.28
CA VAL A 537 4.28 17.38 -11.13
C VAL A 537 3.53 17.39 -9.81
N LEU A 538 4.18 17.79 -8.72
CA LEU A 538 3.54 17.96 -7.41
C LEU A 538 2.41 18.99 -7.48
N LYS A 539 2.66 20.15 -8.10
CA LYS A 539 1.62 21.17 -8.27
C LYS A 539 0.40 20.64 -9.02
N GLU A 540 0.60 19.87 -10.09
CA GLU A 540 -0.47 19.23 -10.85
C GLU A 540 -1.22 18.17 -10.03
N LEU A 541 -0.49 17.31 -9.31
CA LEU A 541 -1.05 16.26 -8.45
C LEU A 541 -1.96 16.84 -7.36
N PHE A 542 -1.49 17.86 -6.64
CA PHE A 542 -2.26 18.49 -5.57
C PHE A 542 -3.42 19.34 -6.07
N GLY A 543 -3.28 19.94 -7.26
CA GLY A 543 -4.39 20.59 -7.95
C GLY A 543 -5.51 19.60 -8.30
N HIS A 544 -5.17 18.39 -8.75
CA HIS A 544 -6.16 17.35 -9.01
C HIS A 544 -6.74 16.76 -7.72
N LEU A 545 -5.92 16.52 -6.70
CA LEU A 545 -6.37 16.04 -5.39
C LEU A 545 -7.38 17.00 -4.73
N SER A 546 -7.16 18.31 -4.85
CA SER A 546 -8.10 19.33 -4.36
C SER A 546 -9.46 19.25 -5.04
N ARG A 547 -9.50 18.96 -6.36
CA ARG A 547 -10.77 18.72 -7.07
C ARG A 547 -11.46 17.44 -6.60
N LEU A 548 -10.71 16.37 -6.36
CA LEU A 548 -11.27 15.12 -5.81
C LEU A 548 -11.92 15.35 -4.44
N LEU A 549 -11.25 16.12 -3.58
CA LEU A 549 -11.77 16.49 -2.27
C LEU A 549 -13.06 17.32 -2.40
N GLY A 550 -13.06 18.30 -3.31
CA GLY A 550 -14.26 19.10 -3.63
C GLY A 550 -15.43 18.24 -4.10
N CYS A 551 -15.22 17.32 -5.04
CA CYS A 551 -16.27 16.38 -5.47
C CYS A 551 -16.76 15.52 -4.32
N LYS A 552 -15.86 15.02 -3.46
CA LYS A 552 -16.23 14.20 -2.31
C LYS A 552 -17.13 14.96 -1.32
N GLN A 553 -16.78 16.20 -1.02
CA GLN A 553 -17.59 17.06 -0.16
C GLN A 553 -18.99 17.28 -0.76
N LYS A 554 -19.08 17.60 -2.06
CA LYS A 554 -20.37 17.73 -2.75
C LYS A 554 -21.22 16.45 -2.63
N ILE A 555 -20.62 15.25 -2.72
CA ILE A 555 -21.37 13.99 -2.50
C ILE A 555 -21.91 13.94 -1.06
N ILE A 556 -21.05 14.23 -0.07
CA ILE A 556 -21.42 14.19 1.35
C ILE A 556 -22.59 15.15 1.63
N ASP A 557 -22.58 16.34 1.04
CA ASP A 557 -23.63 17.36 1.22
C ASP A 557 -24.95 16.98 0.52
N LEU A 558 -24.91 16.20 -0.57
CA LEU A 558 -26.08 15.72 -1.30
C LEU A 558 -26.77 14.53 -0.63
N LEU A 559 -26.04 13.68 0.09
CA LEU A 559 -26.59 12.45 0.69
C LEU A 559 -27.80 12.72 1.62
N PRO A 560 -27.73 13.64 2.61
CA PRO A 560 -28.88 13.96 3.45
C PRO A 560 -30.07 14.54 2.69
N GLN A 561 -29.82 15.32 1.62
CA GLN A 561 -30.89 15.91 0.81
C GLN A 561 -31.67 14.84 0.05
N ILE A 562 -30.99 13.82 -0.47
CA ILE A 562 -31.64 12.67 -1.11
C ILE A 562 -32.47 11.88 -0.09
N GLU A 563 -31.93 11.60 1.10
CA GLU A 563 -32.65 10.89 2.15
C GLU A 563 -33.94 11.61 2.56
N MET A 564 -33.84 12.92 2.80
CA MET A 564 -35.00 13.76 3.12
C MET A 564 -36.04 13.75 2.00
N THR A 565 -35.61 13.85 0.74
CA THR A 565 -36.49 13.84 -0.43
C THR A 565 -37.21 12.49 -0.56
N VAL A 566 -36.50 11.37 -0.40
CA VAL A 566 -37.07 10.02 -0.41
C VAL A 566 -38.11 9.84 0.71
N ASN A 567 -37.84 10.38 1.91
CA ASN A 567 -38.79 10.32 3.01
C ASN A 567 -40.05 11.15 2.72
N ASN A 568 -39.91 12.36 2.19
CA ASN A 568 -41.05 13.20 1.78
C ASN A 568 -41.92 12.51 0.72
N ILE A 569 -41.30 11.86 -0.27
CA ILE A 569 -42.00 11.08 -1.30
C ILE A 569 -42.80 9.93 -0.66
N LYS A 570 -42.19 9.19 0.28
CA LYS A 570 -42.87 8.10 0.99
C LYS A 570 -44.05 8.60 1.84
N GLU A 571 -43.91 9.74 2.50
CA GLU A 571 -45.01 10.35 3.26
C GLU A 571 -46.17 10.78 2.35
N ALA A 572 -45.86 11.42 1.22
CA ALA A 572 -46.85 11.78 0.21
C ALA A 572 -47.55 10.54 -0.38
N ASP A 573 -46.79 9.48 -0.67
CA ASP A 573 -47.32 8.19 -1.14
C ASP A 573 -48.31 7.59 -0.14
N ASN A 574 -47.93 7.53 1.13
CA ASN A 574 -48.77 7.01 2.20
C ASN A 574 -50.05 7.84 2.37
N SER A 575 -49.93 9.17 2.36
CA SER A 575 -51.07 10.09 2.44
C SER A 575 -52.05 9.88 1.29
N LEU A 576 -51.54 9.76 0.05
CA LEU A 576 -52.34 9.52 -1.13
C LEU A 576 -53.10 8.18 -1.06
N MET A 577 -52.42 7.12 -0.63
CA MET A 577 -53.04 5.80 -0.45
C MET A 577 -54.13 5.83 0.64
N GLN A 578 -53.92 6.57 1.73
CA GLN A 578 -54.92 6.76 2.77
C GLN A 578 -56.14 7.55 2.27
N MET A 579 -55.92 8.61 1.50
CA MET A 579 -57.01 9.39 0.88
C MET A 579 -57.83 8.52 -0.07
N GLN A 580 -57.18 7.73 -0.93
CA GLN A 580 -57.86 6.81 -1.86
C GLN A 580 -58.73 5.81 -1.09
N ALA A 581 -58.17 5.15 -0.08
CA ALA A 581 -58.90 4.16 0.71
C ALA A 581 -60.06 4.77 1.50
N LYS A 582 -59.87 5.99 2.04
CA LYS A 582 -60.93 6.73 2.73
C LYS A 582 -62.08 7.07 1.77
N ARG A 583 -61.77 7.62 0.61
CA ARG A 583 -62.77 7.99 -0.41
C ARG A 583 -63.60 6.79 -0.85
N GLN A 584 -62.96 5.67 -1.18
CA GLN A 584 -63.67 4.44 -1.56
C GLN A 584 -64.58 3.92 -0.43
N ARG A 585 -64.13 3.93 0.82
CA ARG A 585 -64.98 3.53 1.97
C ARG A 585 -66.19 4.43 2.15
N GLU A 586 -66.04 5.74 1.92
CA GLU A 586 -67.13 6.72 2.00
C GLU A 586 -68.20 6.45 0.92
N ILE A 587 -67.80 6.09 -0.30
CA ILE A 587 -68.74 5.66 -1.36
C ILE A 587 -69.54 4.43 -0.93
N TRP A 588 -68.88 3.41 -0.37
CA TRP A 588 -69.58 2.22 0.15
C TRP A 588 -70.53 2.55 1.31
N HIS A 589 -70.20 3.54 2.13
CA HIS A 589 -71.10 4.00 3.20
C HIS A 589 -72.34 4.69 2.62
N LEU A 590 -72.20 5.52 1.57
CA LEU A 590 -73.36 6.11 0.89
C LEU A 590 -74.30 5.03 0.33
N LEU A 591 -73.73 3.99 -0.30
CA LEU A 591 -74.53 2.88 -0.81
C LEU A 591 -75.31 2.17 0.31
N LYS A 592 -74.68 1.96 1.47
CA LYS A 592 -75.34 1.35 2.62
C LYS A 592 -76.51 2.20 3.12
N ILE A 593 -76.34 3.54 3.16
CA ILE A 593 -77.44 4.48 3.51
C ILE A 593 -78.56 4.36 2.47
N ALA A 594 -78.22 4.35 1.17
CA ALA A 594 -79.19 4.18 0.09
C ALA A 594 -80.06 2.92 0.29
N CYS A 595 -79.42 1.78 0.51
CA CYS A 595 -80.11 0.50 0.67
C CYS A 595 -81.08 0.48 1.86
N VAL A 596 -80.71 1.11 2.98
CA VAL A 596 -81.57 1.18 4.17
C VAL A 596 -82.74 2.15 3.95
N SER A 597 -82.50 3.31 3.33
CA SER A 597 -83.55 4.28 3.02
C SER A 597 -84.58 3.74 2.02
N PHE A 598 -84.14 2.96 1.02
CA PHE A 598 -85.03 2.32 0.05
C PHE A 598 -85.79 1.11 0.63
N ALA A 599 -85.25 0.41 1.62
CA ALA A 599 -85.95 -0.70 2.30
C ALA A 599 -87.16 -0.23 3.16
N CYS A 600 -87.22 1.06 3.49
CA CYS A 600 -88.32 1.66 4.26
C CYS A 600 -89.51 2.14 3.38
N LEU A 601 -89.35 2.12 2.04
CA LEU A 601 -90.38 2.48 1.06
C LEU A 601 -90.87 1.20 0.35
N THR A 602 -92.15 0.87 0.46
CA THR A 602 -92.70 -0.36 -0.15
C THR A 602 -92.80 -0.27 -1.69
N ALA A 603 -91.97 -1.10 -2.35
CA ALA A 603 -92.08 -1.75 -3.69
C ALA A 603 -91.81 -0.93 -5.00
N PRO A 604 -91.42 -1.57 -6.15
CA PRO A 604 -90.87 -2.92 -6.39
C PRO A 604 -89.46 -2.92 -7.05
N ALA A 605 -88.85 -4.11 -7.08
CA ALA A 605 -87.45 -4.45 -7.39
C ALA A 605 -86.89 -4.13 -8.81
N ILE A 606 -87.46 -3.21 -9.58
CA ILE A 606 -87.05 -2.97 -10.98
C ILE A 606 -85.98 -1.86 -11.11
N LEU A 607 -85.92 -0.90 -10.18
CA LEU A 607 -84.90 0.18 -10.24
C LEU A 607 -83.50 -0.26 -9.74
N ILE A 608 -83.45 -1.32 -8.92
CA ILE A 608 -82.22 -1.80 -8.29
C ILE A 608 -81.24 -2.29 -9.37
N HIS A 609 -81.73 -2.94 -10.44
CA HIS A 609 -80.90 -3.53 -11.49
C HIS A 609 -80.25 -2.50 -12.42
N SER A 610 -80.91 -1.36 -12.69
CA SER A 610 -80.38 -0.33 -13.60
C SER A 610 -79.26 0.50 -12.97
N ILE A 611 -79.37 0.80 -11.67
CA ILE A 611 -78.34 1.57 -10.94
C ILE A 611 -77.18 0.64 -10.53
N PHE A 612 -77.45 -0.62 -10.14
CA PHE A 612 -76.38 -1.59 -9.87
C PHE A 612 -75.53 -1.88 -11.10
N SER A 613 -76.12 -2.00 -12.29
CA SER A 613 -75.36 -2.35 -13.49
C SER A 613 -74.44 -1.22 -14.00
N GLN A 614 -74.74 0.04 -13.74
CA GLN A 614 -73.88 1.16 -14.18
C GLN A 614 -72.82 1.55 -13.15
N VAL A 615 -73.10 1.44 -11.84
CA VAL A 615 -72.14 1.79 -10.79
C VAL A 615 -71.16 0.64 -10.53
N VAL A 616 -71.60 -0.62 -10.57
CA VAL A 616 -70.74 -1.78 -10.29
C VAL A 616 -69.83 -2.15 -11.46
N LEU A 617 -70.26 -1.98 -12.72
CA LEU A 617 -69.38 -2.25 -13.87
C LEU A 617 -68.24 -1.22 -14.04
N SER A 618 -68.37 -0.01 -13.49
CA SER A 618 -67.28 0.97 -13.47
C SER A 618 -66.35 0.84 -12.25
N LEU A 619 -66.77 0.12 -11.20
CA LEU A 619 -66.00 -0.09 -9.96
C LEU A 619 -65.24 -1.44 -9.92
N VAL A 620 -65.56 -2.39 -10.81
CA VAL A 620 -64.95 -3.74 -10.85
C VAL A 620 -64.02 -3.89 -12.07
N VAL A 621 -63.01 -3.02 -12.19
CA VAL A 621 -61.76 -3.37 -12.88
C VAL A 621 -60.60 -2.78 -12.07
N ILE A 622 -60.25 -3.45 -10.98
CA ILE A 622 -58.95 -3.28 -10.32
C ILE A 622 -58.35 -4.67 -10.18
N PRO A 623 -57.37 -5.06 -11.02
CA PRO A 623 -56.53 -6.20 -10.68
C PRO A 623 -55.64 -5.77 -9.51
N TYR A 624 -55.76 -6.48 -8.39
CA TYR A 624 -54.72 -6.54 -7.37
C TYR A 624 -53.40 -6.93 -8.07
N PRO A 625 -52.31 -6.14 -7.97
CA PRO A 625 -51.00 -6.69 -8.31
C PRO A 625 -50.67 -7.71 -7.23
N GLN A 626 -50.72 -8.99 -7.59
CA GLN A 626 -50.13 -10.06 -6.80
C GLN A 626 -48.63 -9.78 -6.67
N TYR A 627 -48.22 -9.26 -5.52
CA TYR A 627 -46.86 -9.45 -5.03
C TYR A 627 -46.66 -10.96 -4.81
N ARG A 628 -45.99 -11.62 -5.76
CA ARG A 628 -45.26 -12.86 -5.47
C ARG A 628 -43.90 -12.45 -4.93
N GLY A 629 -43.56 -13.01 -3.76
CA GLY A 629 -42.23 -12.96 -3.16
C GLY A 629 -41.21 -13.79 -3.91
#